data_AF-A0A3L7JY02-F1
#
_entry.id   AF-A0A3L7JY02-F1
#
_cell.length_a   1.000
_cell.length_b   1.000
_cell.length_c   1.000
_cell.angle_alpha   90.00
_cell.angle_beta   90.00
_cell.angle_gamma   90.00
#
_symmetry.space_group_name_H-M   'P 1'
#
loop_
_entity.id
_entity.type
_entity.pdbx_description
1 polymer ?
#
loop_
_entity_poly.entity_id
_entity_poly.type
_entity_poly.pdbx_seq_one_letter_code
_entity_poly.pdbx_strand_id
1 'polypeptide(L)'
;MSSFVFLATNYEMPEVDNTNAKYITVKEAIDLGIKPHELVPWEKMDPNARILYVENEDDLNELVISKDYSYNVREYTSYAFIYKVDFIFTELRTMQFLEYLKANIKEGQKLEIWRVWIGQGDDELHIPYTRYSYEELSLNHLIPLFNWEHEKFKLQNCLVIER
;
A
#
# COMPACT_ATOMS: atom_id res chain seq x y z
N MET A 1 14.36 2.48 10.86
CA MET A 1 14.37 2.30 9.40
C MET A 1 13.07 1.63 9.03
N SER A 2 12.45 2.03 7.92
CA SER A 2 11.13 1.53 7.51
C SER A 2 11.12 1.19 6.02
N SER A 3 10.46 0.08 5.67
CA SER A 3 10.17 -0.25 4.27
C SER A 3 8.96 0.55 3.80
N PHE A 4 9.02 1.08 2.59
CA PHE A 4 7.93 1.85 2.01
C PHE A 4 7.76 1.50 0.52
N VAL A 5 6.51 1.31 0.08
CA VAL A 5 6.17 1.12 -1.33
C VAL A 5 5.30 2.27 -1.79
N PHE A 6 5.64 2.86 -2.94
CA PHE A 6 4.85 3.93 -3.53
C PHE A 6 4.79 3.86 -5.06
N LEU A 7 3.70 4.40 -5.59
CA LEU A 7 3.51 4.68 -7.00
C LEU A 7 3.87 6.13 -7.28
N ALA A 8 4.57 6.37 -8.37
CA ALA A 8 4.81 7.70 -8.90
C ALA A 8 4.46 7.74 -10.38
N THR A 9 3.79 8.80 -10.82
CA THR A 9 3.30 8.87 -12.19
C THR A 9 3.07 10.30 -12.68
N ASN A 10 3.10 10.47 -14.01
CA ASN A 10 2.85 11.73 -14.69
C ASN A 10 1.36 12.08 -14.85
N TYR A 11 0.43 11.28 -14.31
CA TYR A 11 -1.01 11.52 -14.36
C TYR A 11 -1.70 11.17 -13.05
N GLU A 12 -2.92 11.67 -12.86
CA GLU A 12 -3.71 11.36 -11.67
C GLU A 12 -4.34 9.97 -11.76
N MET A 13 -4.25 9.20 -10.68
CA MET A 13 -4.85 7.88 -10.54
C MET A 13 -5.85 7.90 -9.37
N PRO A 14 -6.92 7.10 -9.42
CA PRO A 14 -7.89 7.03 -8.33
C PRO A 14 -7.29 6.37 -7.08
N GLU A 15 -7.58 6.92 -5.91
CA GLU A 15 -7.24 6.28 -4.63
C GLU A 15 -8.10 5.02 -4.40
N VAL A 16 -7.58 4.08 -3.62
CA VAL A 16 -8.25 2.83 -3.25
C VAL A 16 -8.18 2.70 -1.73
N ASP A 17 -9.31 2.38 -1.10
CA ASP A 17 -9.37 1.98 0.31
C ASP A 17 -10.29 0.77 0.44
N ASN A 18 -9.68 -0.41 0.48
CA ASN A 18 -10.39 -1.68 0.64
C ASN A 18 -10.51 -2.12 2.10
N THR A 19 -10.08 -1.32 3.07
CA THR A 19 -10.01 -1.77 4.47
C THR A 19 -11.37 -2.04 5.11
N ASN A 20 -12.48 -1.65 4.45
CA ASN A 20 -13.87 -1.72 4.96
C ASN A 20 -14.01 -1.23 6.42
N ALA A 21 -13.01 -0.49 6.90
CA ALA A 21 -12.82 -0.24 8.30
C ALA A 21 -13.63 0.99 8.68
N LYS A 22 -14.30 0.90 9.82
CA LYS A 22 -15.17 1.95 10.31
C LYS A 22 -14.65 2.42 11.64
N TYR A 23 -14.51 3.72 11.78
CA TYR A 23 -14.29 4.33 13.08
C TYR A 23 -15.62 4.57 13.75
N ILE A 24 -15.96 3.71 14.72
CA ILE A 24 -17.16 3.84 15.54
C ILE A 24 -16.77 4.20 16.98
N THR A 25 -17.71 4.72 17.75
CA THR A 25 -17.53 4.93 19.19
C THR A 25 -17.70 3.62 19.97
N VAL A 26 -17.13 3.55 21.17
CA VAL A 26 -17.36 2.42 22.09
C VAL A 26 -18.85 2.22 22.35
N LYS A 27 -19.61 3.31 22.49
CA LYS A 27 -21.07 3.25 22.65
C LYS A 27 -21.75 2.58 21.46
N GLU A 28 -21.43 3.00 20.24
CA GLU A 28 -21.99 2.38 19.02
C GLU A 28 -21.61 0.91 18.92
N ALA A 29 -20.38 0.52 19.32
CA ALA A 29 -19.96 -0.87 19.33
C ALA A 29 -20.79 -1.74 20.29
N ILE A 30 -21.08 -1.22 21.49
CA ILE A 30 -21.96 -1.87 22.47
C ILE A 30 -23.38 -2.00 21.89
N ASP A 31 -23.92 -0.93 21.30
CA ASP A 31 -25.27 -0.90 20.71
C ASP A 31 -25.41 -1.89 19.53
N LEU A 32 -24.33 -2.10 18.77
CA LEU A 32 -24.25 -3.11 17.69
C LEU A 32 -24.00 -4.54 18.19
N GLY A 33 -23.82 -4.75 19.49
CA GLY A 33 -23.56 -6.07 20.08
C GLY A 33 -22.15 -6.62 19.81
N ILE A 34 -21.19 -5.75 19.46
CA ILE A 34 -19.79 -6.13 19.21
C ILE A 34 -19.12 -6.46 20.54
N LYS A 35 -18.51 -7.65 20.62
CA LYS A 35 -17.81 -8.09 21.83
C LYS A 35 -16.43 -7.44 21.93
N PRO A 36 -16.03 -6.94 23.12
CA PRO A 36 -14.69 -6.42 23.31
C PRO A 36 -13.65 -7.53 23.27
N HIS A 37 -12.42 -7.17 22.91
CA HIS A 37 -11.25 -8.01 23.16
C HIS A 37 -10.92 -8.01 24.66
N GLU A 38 -10.37 -9.10 25.19
CA GLU A 38 -10.09 -9.25 26.65
C GLU A 38 -9.15 -8.16 27.19
N LEU A 39 -8.20 -7.71 26.36
CA LEU A 39 -7.26 -6.64 26.69
C LEU A 39 -7.92 -5.24 26.73
N VAL A 40 -9.09 -5.09 26.10
CA VAL A 40 -9.77 -3.81 25.91
C VAL A 40 -11.26 -3.94 26.26
N PRO A 41 -11.62 -4.24 27.52
CA PRO A 41 -13.01 -4.38 27.94
C PRO A 41 -13.74 -3.04 27.88
N TRP A 42 -14.96 -3.03 27.33
CA TRP A 42 -15.75 -1.81 27.12
C TRP A 42 -16.02 -1.03 28.42
N GLU A 43 -16.18 -1.73 29.54
CA GLU A 43 -16.46 -1.13 30.85
C GLU A 43 -15.32 -0.23 31.36
N LYS A 44 -14.11 -0.38 30.79
CA LYS A 44 -12.93 0.41 31.14
C LYS A 44 -12.64 1.52 30.12
N MET A 45 -13.44 1.65 29.07
CA MET A 45 -13.26 2.65 28.03
C MET A 45 -14.24 3.81 28.15
N ASP A 46 -13.84 4.99 27.67
CA ASP A 46 -14.75 6.12 27.46
C ASP A 46 -15.77 5.75 26.37
N PRO A 47 -17.10 5.83 26.62
CA PRO A 47 -18.13 5.55 25.62
C PRO A 47 -18.00 6.36 24.32
N ASN A 48 -17.38 7.54 24.37
CA ASN A 48 -17.17 8.40 23.20
C ASN A 48 -15.81 8.18 22.51
N ALA A 49 -14.93 7.34 23.07
CA ALA A 49 -13.68 7.00 22.42
C ALA A 49 -13.96 6.31 21.07
N ARG A 50 -13.21 6.69 20.04
CA ARG A 50 -13.29 6.07 18.72
C ARG A 50 -12.39 4.83 18.68
N ILE A 51 -12.94 3.76 18.13
CA ILE A 51 -12.26 2.49 17.88
C ILE A 51 -12.30 2.20 16.39
N LEU A 52 -11.27 1.50 15.90
CA LEU A 52 -11.28 0.92 14.57
C LEU A 52 -12.05 -0.39 14.63
N TYR A 53 -13.11 -0.50 13.83
CA TYR A 53 -13.89 -1.71 13.67
C TYR A 53 -13.73 -2.25 12.25
N VAL A 54 -13.45 -3.55 12.16
CA VAL A 54 -13.46 -4.35 10.94
C VAL A 54 -14.33 -5.57 11.17
N GLU A 55 -15.02 -6.05 10.14
CA GLU A 55 -15.90 -7.21 10.27
C GLU A 55 -15.09 -8.50 10.44
N ASN A 56 -13.99 -8.64 9.69
CA ASN A 56 -13.05 -9.74 9.80
C ASN A 56 -11.63 -9.22 10.04
N GLU A 57 -10.82 -9.94 10.82
CA GLU A 57 -9.39 -9.60 10.96
C GLU A 57 -8.67 -9.62 9.60
N ASP A 58 -9.12 -10.45 8.67
CA ASP A 58 -8.60 -10.51 7.31
C ASP A 58 -8.84 -9.20 6.54
N ASP A 59 -9.81 -8.36 6.91
CA ASP A 59 -10.05 -7.05 6.31
C ASP A 59 -8.99 -6.01 6.75
N LEU A 60 -8.12 -6.36 7.73
CA LEU A 60 -6.98 -5.54 8.12
C LEU A 60 -5.86 -5.65 7.11
N ASN A 61 -5.24 -4.51 6.78
CA ASN A 61 -4.13 -4.41 5.84
C ASN A 61 -4.49 -4.84 4.42
N GLU A 62 -5.73 -4.57 4.02
CA GLU A 62 -6.18 -4.64 2.63
C GLU A 62 -5.48 -3.61 1.74
N LEU A 63 -5.63 -3.76 0.41
CA LEU A 63 -5.06 -2.82 -0.55
C LEU A 63 -5.57 -1.40 -0.31
N VAL A 64 -4.65 -0.52 0.06
CA VAL A 64 -4.85 0.93 0.13
C VAL A 64 -3.85 1.62 -0.79
N ILE A 65 -4.37 2.49 -1.65
CA ILE A 65 -3.58 3.38 -2.51
C ILE A 65 -4.02 4.80 -2.21
N SER A 66 -3.15 5.60 -1.60
CA SER A 66 -3.52 6.93 -1.11
C SER A 66 -2.44 7.97 -1.35
N LYS A 67 -2.82 9.24 -1.53
CA LYS A 67 -1.90 10.39 -1.61
C LYS A 67 -1.30 10.77 -0.26
N ASP A 68 -1.82 10.21 0.82
CA ASP A 68 -1.32 10.46 2.17
C ASP A 68 -0.06 9.62 2.43
N TYR A 69 1.10 10.26 2.24
CA TYR A 69 2.39 9.68 2.57
C TYR A 69 3.09 10.51 3.65
N SER A 70 3.45 9.86 4.74
CA SER A 70 4.12 10.48 5.89
C SER A 70 5.61 10.81 5.65
N TYR A 71 6.18 10.38 4.52
CA TYR A 71 7.61 10.46 4.24
C TYR A 71 7.88 11.22 2.94
N ASN A 72 8.91 12.08 2.93
CA ASN A 72 9.30 12.76 1.71
C ASN A 72 10.01 11.80 0.74
N VAL A 73 9.30 11.33 -0.28
CA VAL A 73 9.85 10.44 -1.32
C VAL A 73 10.21 11.16 -2.63
N ARG A 74 10.21 12.50 -2.63
CA ARG A 74 10.48 13.30 -3.84
C ARG A 74 11.92 13.20 -4.35
N GLU A 75 12.84 12.68 -3.56
CA GLU A 75 14.22 12.44 -4.00
C GLU A 75 14.34 11.25 -4.96
N TYR A 76 13.38 10.32 -4.93
CA TYR A 76 13.41 9.12 -5.75
C TYR A 76 12.81 9.31 -7.15
N THR A 77 11.91 10.29 -7.32
CA THR A 77 11.14 10.47 -8.56
C THR A 77 10.91 11.93 -8.88
N SER A 78 10.83 12.23 -10.19
CA SER A 78 10.46 13.57 -10.69
C SER A 78 8.96 13.73 -10.96
N TYR A 79 8.18 12.66 -10.79
CA TYR A 79 6.76 12.66 -11.11
C TYR A 79 5.91 13.39 -10.07
N ALA A 80 4.85 14.04 -10.55
CA ALA A 80 4.05 14.97 -9.76
C ALA A 80 3.03 14.26 -8.86
N PHE A 81 2.49 13.13 -9.31
CA PHE A 81 1.48 12.37 -8.59
C PHE A 81 2.12 11.16 -7.92
N ILE A 82 2.06 11.12 -6.60
CA ILE A 82 2.69 10.11 -5.75
C ILE A 82 1.62 9.52 -4.83
N TYR A 83 1.60 8.18 -4.74
CA TYR A 83 0.64 7.44 -3.91
C TYR A 83 1.39 6.40 -3.08
N LYS A 84 1.12 6.35 -1.79
CA LYS A 84 1.48 5.21 -0.95
C LYS A 84 0.71 3.97 -1.42
N VAL A 85 1.36 2.82 -1.45
CA VAL A 85 0.70 1.51 -1.62
C VAL A 85 0.92 0.71 -0.35
N ASP A 86 -0.18 0.33 0.30
CA ASP A 86 -0.15 -0.41 1.56
C ASP A 86 -1.05 -1.63 1.47
N PHE A 87 -0.51 -2.78 1.87
CA PHE A 87 -1.23 -4.02 2.15
C PHE A 87 -0.27 -5.06 2.70
N ILE A 88 -0.79 -6.05 3.43
CA ILE A 88 -0.02 -7.23 3.80
C ILE A 88 0.05 -8.20 2.62
N PHE A 89 1.25 -8.68 2.30
CA PHE A 89 1.46 -9.56 1.16
C PHE A 89 0.56 -10.80 1.22
N THR A 90 -0.28 -10.94 0.20
CA THR A 90 -0.88 -12.19 -0.26
C THR A 90 -0.89 -12.17 -1.79
N GLU A 91 -0.93 -13.35 -2.43
CA GLU A 91 -1.06 -13.40 -3.90
C GLU A 91 -2.34 -12.72 -4.38
N LEU A 92 -3.44 -12.89 -3.64
CA LEU A 92 -4.73 -12.25 -3.94
C LEU A 92 -4.64 -10.71 -3.95
N ARG A 93 -4.06 -10.11 -2.91
CA ARG A 93 -3.93 -8.64 -2.83
C ARG A 93 -2.94 -8.09 -3.85
N THR A 94 -1.89 -8.85 -4.14
CA THR A 94 -0.95 -8.51 -5.22
C THR A 94 -1.63 -8.59 -6.59
N MET A 95 -2.55 -9.53 -6.79
CA MET A 95 -3.37 -9.63 -8.00
C MET A 95 -4.36 -8.47 -8.11
N GLN A 96 -5.04 -8.09 -7.03
CA GLN A 96 -5.88 -6.88 -7.01
C GLN A 96 -5.08 -5.62 -7.37
N PHE A 97 -3.84 -5.51 -6.88
CA PHE A 97 -2.94 -4.43 -7.24
C PHE A 97 -2.57 -4.45 -8.73
N LEU A 98 -2.29 -5.63 -9.30
CA LEU A 98 -2.08 -5.79 -10.75
C LEU A 98 -3.30 -5.35 -11.56
N GLU A 99 -4.50 -5.78 -11.17
CA GLU A 99 -5.76 -5.41 -11.83
C GLU A 99 -5.99 -3.91 -11.78
N TYR A 100 -5.74 -3.28 -10.63
CA TYR A 100 -5.77 -1.83 -10.47
C TYR A 100 -4.80 -1.14 -11.44
N LEU A 101 -3.55 -1.58 -11.53
CA LEU A 101 -2.58 -1.02 -12.46
C LEU A 101 -3.07 -1.15 -13.91
N LYS A 102 -3.54 -2.34 -14.29
CA LYS A 102 -4.01 -2.61 -15.65
C LYS A 102 -5.23 -1.75 -16.02
N ALA A 103 -6.13 -1.51 -15.08
CA ALA A 103 -7.33 -0.68 -15.30
C ALA A 103 -7.01 0.82 -15.46
N ASN A 104 -5.92 1.30 -14.85
CA ASN A 104 -5.65 2.73 -14.74
C ASN A 104 -4.52 3.25 -15.64
N ILE A 105 -3.63 2.39 -16.13
CA ILE A 105 -2.57 2.78 -17.07
C ILE A 105 -3.14 2.92 -18.49
N LYS A 106 -3.07 4.12 -19.05
CA LYS A 106 -3.49 4.46 -20.42
C LYS A 106 -2.29 4.64 -21.34
N GLU A 107 -2.53 4.62 -22.64
CA GLU A 107 -1.51 4.82 -23.67
C GLU A 107 -0.79 6.18 -23.52
N GLY A 108 0.52 6.20 -23.72
CA GLY A 108 1.40 7.36 -23.54
C GLY A 108 1.75 7.66 -22.08
N GLN A 109 1.34 6.81 -21.13
CA GLN A 109 1.55 7.03 -19.72
C GLN A 109 2.70 6.19 -19.17
N LYS A 110 3.37 6.75 -18.15
CA LYS A 110 4.45 6.08 -17.45
C LYS A 110 4.15 6.05 -15.97
N LEU A 111 4.50 4.95 -15.32
CA LEU A 111 4.54 4.90 -13.87
C LEU A 111 5.81 4.23 -13.37
N GLU A 112 6.12 4.55 -12.13
CA GLU A 112 7.17 3.93 -11.35
C GLU A 112 6.55 3.33 -10.08
N ILE A 113 6.90 2.09 -9.78
CA ILE A 113 6.62 1.44 -8.51
C ILE A 113 7.93 1.34 -7.75
N TRP A 114 8.03 2.08 -6.67
CA TRP A 114 9.23 2.15 -5.86
C TRP A 114 9.06 1.33 -4.60
N ARG A 115 10.07 0.53 -4.28
CA ARG A 115 10.29 -0.02 -2.94
C ARG A 115 11.55 0.60 -2.39
N VAL A 116 11.43 1.30 -1.28
CA VAL A 116 12.55 2.02 -0.65
C VAL A 116 12.67 1.65 0.82
N TRP A 117 13.88 1.80 1.34
CA TRP A 117 14.19 1.57 2.75
C TRP A 117 14.66 2.89 3.37
N ILE A 118 13.73 3.57 4.04
CA ILE A 118 13.92 4.93 4.55
C ILE A 118 14.72 4.90 5.85
N GLY A 119 15.73 5.78 5.95
CA GLY A 119 16.61 5.92 7.11
C GLY A 119 17.92 5.11 7.01
N GLN A 120 18.27 4.62 5.83
CA GLN A 120 19.63 4.19 5.51
C GLN A 120 20.43 5.41 5.05
N GLY A 121 21.70 5.53 5.49
CA GLY A 121 22.55 6.67 5.14
C GLY A 121 22.66 6.85 3.62
N ASP A 122 22.58 8.10 3.18
CA ASP A 122 22.36 8.59 1.80
C ASP A 122 23.47 8.25 0.78
N ASP A 123 24.39 7.34 1.09
CA ASP A 123 25.63 7.21 0.33
C ASP A 123 25.51 6.37 -0.96
N GLU A 124 24.39 5.68 -1.22
CA GLU A 124 24.24 4.87 -2.44
C GLU A 124 22.80 4.84 -3.00
N LEU A 125 22.31 5.96 -3.55
CA LEU A 125 21.06 6.00 -4.34
C LEU A 125 21.20 5.36 -5.74
N HIS A 126 22.04 4.33 -5.89
CA HIS A 126 22.04 3.49 -7.10
C HIS A 126 20.97 2.39 -6.98
N ILE A 127 19.72 2.81 -6.82
CA ILE A 127 18.59 1.89 -6.74
C ILE A 127 18.38 1.27 -8.13
N PRO A 128 18.44 -0.06 -8.27
CA PRO A 128 18.24 -0.71 -9.55
C PRO A 128 16.80 -0.53 -10.00
N TYR A 129 16.62 -0.17 -11.28
CA TYR A 129 15.31 -0.15 -11.91
C TYR A 129 15.18 -1.25 -12.96
N THR A 130 13.96 -1.73 -13.18
CA THR A 130 13.62 -2.67 -14.27
C THR A 130 12.44 -2.10 -15.03
N ARG A 131 12.46 -2.23 -16.36
CA ARG A 131 11.40 -1.72 -17.24
C ARG A 131 10.58 -2.88 -17.78
N TYR A 132 9.27 -2.69 -17.83
CA TYR A 132 8.32 -3.62 -18.43
C TYR A 132 7.32 -2.83 -19.29
N SER A 133 6.89 -3.40 -20.42
CA SER A 133 5.71 -2.85 -21.09
C SER A 133 4.45 -3.17 -20.29
N TYR A 134 3.40 -2.40 -20.55
CA TYR A 134 2.07 -2.70 -20.02
C TYR A 134 1.64 -4.14 -20.33
N GLU A 135 1.89 -4.65 -21.53
CA GLU A 135 1.53 -5.99 -21.98
C GLU A 135 2.28 -7.08 -21.21
N GLU A 136 3.56 -6.84 -20.90
CA GLU A 136 4.42 -7.75 -20.14
C GLU A 136 4.08 -7.77 -18.64
N LEU A 137 3.53 -6.68 -18.10
CA LEU A 137 3.23 -6.57 -16.66
C LEU A 137 2.36 -7.75 -16.19
N SER A 138 2.86 -8.47 -15.19
CA SER A 138 2.24 -9.69 -14.65
C SER A 138 2.47 -9.79 -13.15
N LEU A 139 1.78 -10.72 -12.50
CA LEU A 139 1.86 -10.95 -11.06
C LEU A 139 3.29 -11.28 -10.61
N ASN A 140 4.04 -12.02 -11.43
CA ASN A 140 5.43 -12.42 -11.16
C ASN A 140 6.40 -11.22 -11.10
N HIS A 141 6.04 -10.08 -11.68
CA HIS A 141 6.81 -8.85 -11.59
C HIS A 141 6.54 -8.09 -10.28
N LEU A 142 5.34 -8.24 -9.71
CA LEU A 142 4.90 -7.51 -8.51
C LEU A 142 5.18 -8.28 -7.22
N ILE A 143 5.04 -9.61 -7.20
CA ILE A 143 5.28 -10.45 -6.00
C ILE A 143 6.62 -10.10 -5.32
N PRO A 144 7.75 -9.96 -6.03
CA PRO A 144 9.04 -9.68 -5.39
C PRO A 144 9.14 -8.32 -4.70
N LEU A 145 8.20 -7.38 -4.92
CA LEU A 145 8.16 -6.12 -4.19
C LEU A 145 7.66 -6.28 -2.75
N PHE A 146 6.72 -7.21 -2.56
CA PHE A 146 5.96 -7.36 -1.32
C PHE A 146 6.36 -8.62 -0.53
N ASN A 147 6.81 -9.67 -1.22
CA ASN A 147 7.24 -10.91 -0.60
C ASN A 147 8.76 -10.89 -0.33
N TRP A 148 9.13 -10.66 0.93
CA TRP A 148 10.53 -10.63 1.38
C TRP A 148 11.23 -11.99 1.37
N GLU A 149 10.46 -13.09 1.32
CA GLU A 149 10.99 -14.45 1.21
C GLU A 149 11.24 -14.88 -0.25
N HIS A 150 10.79 -14.08 -1.23
CA HIS A 150 10.93 -14.40 -2.64
C HIS A 150 12.39 -14.27 -3.11
N GLU A 151 12.89 -15.22 -3.91
CA GLU A 151 14.30 -15.26 -4.38
C GLU A 151 14.77 -13.98 -5.12
N LYS A 152 13.84 -13.31 -5.81
CA LYS A 152 14.08 -12.06 -6.55
C LYS A 152 13.83 -10.79 -5.74
N PHE A 153 13.52 -10.92 -4.45
CA PHE A 153 13.28 -9.79 -3.57
C PHE A 153 14.52 -8.89 -3.50
N LYS A 154 14.29 -7.58 -3.57
CA LYS A 154 15.34 -6.57 -3.39
C LYS A 154 14.88 -5.60 -2.32
N LEU A 155 15.80 -5.25 -1.42
CA LEU A 155 15.50 -4.28 -0.35
C LEU A 155 15.09 -2.92 -0.92
N GLN A 156 15.75 -2.48 -2.00
CA GLN A 156 15.40 -1.29 -2.74
C GLN A 156 15.36 -1.59 -4.24
N ASN A 157 14.29 -1.20 -4.92
CA ASN A 157 14.17 -1.30 -6.37
C ASN A 157 13.08 -0.35 -6.92
N CYS A 158 13.14 -0.14 -8.23
CA CYS A 158 12.10 0.55 -8.98
C CYS A 158 11.62 -0.33 -10.14
N LEU A 159 10.31 -0.43 -10.33
CA LEU A 159 9.70 -0.97 -11.54
C LEU A 159 9.14 0.18 -12.36
N VAL A 160 9.61 0.34 -13.60
CA VAL A 160 9.05 1.31 -14.54
C VAL A 160 8.12 0.57 -15.49
N ILE A 161 6.90 1.06 -15.63
CA ILE A 161 5.90 0.51 -16.53
C ILE A 161 5.50 1.59 -17.53
N GLU A 162 5.55 1.23 -18.80
CA GLU A 162 5.22 2.13 -19.92
C GLU A 162 4.11 1.52 -20.76
N ARG A 163 3.15 2.34 -21.18
CA ARG A 163 2.09 1.99 -22.13
C ARG A 163 2.01 3.02 -23.24
#